data_AF-A0A2D5G558-F1
#
_entry.id   AF-A0A2D5G558-F1
#
_cell.length_a   1.000
_cell.length_b   1.000
_cell.length_c   1.000
_cell.angle_alpha   90.00
_cell.angle_beta   90.00
_cell.angle_gamma   90.00
#
_symmetry.space_group_name_H-M   'P 1'
#
loop_
_entity.id
_entity.type
_entity.pdbx_description
1 polymer ?
#
loop_
_entity_poly.entity_id
_entity_poly.type
_entity_poly.pdbx_seq_one_letter_code
_entity_poly.pdbx_strand_id
1 'polypeptide(L)' 'MNKSVSGDTTAEDVIWWKIDENHHQSLIIYPSEKIAEEEMAKRQVKREKSSTDNDIVLVEEFMGPIMSRLTEL' A
#
# COMPACT_ATOMS: atom_id res chain seq x y z
N MET A 1 15.13 -10.60 -10.34
CA MET A 1 15.53 -10.20 -8.97
C MET A 1 14.86 -8.87 -8.68
N ASN A 2 13.68 -8.91 -8.07
CA ASN A 2 12.99 -7.68 -7.69
C ASN A 2 13.76 -7.07 -6.52
N LYS A 3 14.48 -5.98 -6.79
CA LYS A 3 15.01 -5.12 -5.74
C LYS A 3 13.84 -4.83 -4.80
N SER A 4 13.93 -5.26 -3.55
CA SER A 4 13.04 -4.79 -2.51
C SER A 4 13.08 -3.27 -2.58
N VAL A 5 11.96 -2.65 -2.93
CA VAL A 5 11.80 -1.20 -2.79
C VAL A 5 11.64 -0.96 -1.29
N SER A 6 12.70 -1.19 -0.53
CA SER A 6 12.79 -0.78 0.86
C SER A 6 13.09 0.72 0.83
N GLY A 7 12.06 1.51 0.51
CA GLY A 7 12.01 2.86 1.02
C GLY A 7 12.01 2.81 2.55
N ASP A 8 12.26 3.93 3.22
CA ASP A 8 12.13 4.06 4.68
C ASP A 8 10.67 3.85 5.14
N THR A 9 10.18 2.63 5.03
CA THR A 9 8.85 2.18 5.44
C THR A 9 9.02 1.02 6.38
N THR A 10 8.16 0.99 7.39
CA THR A 10 8.05 -0.06 8.40
C THR A 10 7.05 -1.14 8.01
N ALA A 11 6.68 -1.22 6.72
CA ALA A 11 5.84 -2.27 6.19
C ALA A 11 6.53 -3.64 6.33
N GLU A 12 5.79 -4.63 6.83
CA GLU A 12 6.23 -6.03 6.83
C GLU A 12 6.15 -6.62 5.43
N ASP A 13 5.12 -6.24 4.66
CA ASP A 13 4.96 -6.68 3.29
C ASP A 13 4.19 -5.63 2.46
N VAL A 14 4.43 -5.64 1.15
CA VAL A 14 3.71 -4.85 0.16
C VAL A 14 3.36 -5.76 -1.01
N ILE A 15 2.09 -6.12 -1.10
CA ILE A 15 1.56 -6.87 -2.23
C ILE A 15 0.99 -5.86 -3.21
N TRP A 16 1.45 -5.90 -4.46
CA TRP A 16 0.98 -5.02 -5.52
C TRP A 16 0.55 -5.83 -6.72
N TRP A 17 -0.54 -5.43 -7.35
CA TRP A 17 -1.01 -6.04 -8.58
C TRP A 17 -1.67 -5.02 -9.50
N LYS A 18 -1.62 -5.35 -10.79
CA LYS A 18 -2.31 -4.63 -11.85
C LYS A 18 -3.69 -5.28 -12.02
N ILE A 19 -4.76 -4.48 -11.90
CA ILE A 19 -6.13 -4.94 -12.16
C ILE A 19 -6.37 -4.90 -13.68
N ASP A 20 -6.04 -3.77 -14.30
CA ASP A 20 -6.09 -3.56 -15.75
C ASP A 20 -5.06 -2.49 -16.19
N GLU A 21 -5.11 -2.02 -17.44
CA GLU A 21 -4.16 -1.04 -17.98
C GLU A 21 -4.03 0.25 -17.17
N ASN A 22 -5.11 0.70 -16.54
CA ASN A 22 -5.20 1.99 -15.86
C ASN A 22 -5.36 1.86 -14.34
N HIS A 23 -5.74 0.69 -13.84
CA HIS A 23 -5.99 0.47 -12.42
C HIS A 23 -4.96 -0.48 -11.80
N HIS A 24 -4.37 -0.01 -10.70
CA HIS A 24 -3.42 -0.76 -9.91
C HIS A 24 -3.90 -0.76 -8.46
N GLN A 25 -3.58 -1.82 -7.73
CA GLN A 25 -3.94 -1.94 -6.33
C GLN A 25 -2.77 -2.51 -5.53
N SER A 26 -2.71 -2.11 -4.27
CA SER A 26 -1.78 -2.68 -3.32
C SER A 26 -2.45 -2.94 -1.98
N LEU A 27 -1.89 -3.93 -1.28
CA LEU A 27 -2.09 -4.18 0.13
C LEU A 27 -0.76 -3.92 0.82
N ILE A 28 -0.77 -3.07 1.84
CA ILE A 28 0.40 -2.79 2.67
C ILE A 28 0.14 -3.35 4.06
N ILE A 29 1.03 -4.23 4.51
CA ILE A 29 0.93 -4.90 5.79
C ILE A 29 1.90 -4.24 6.76
N TYR A 30 1.41 -3.82 7.92
CA TYR A 30 2.19 -3.21 8.97
C TYR A 30 2.14 -4.06 10.24
N PRO A 31 3.20 -4.03 11.07
CA PRO A 31 3.29 -4.85 12.28
C PRO A 31 2.29 -4.45 13.38
N SER A 32 1.72 -3.24 13.30
CA SER A 32 0.69 -2.77 14.22
C SER A 32 -0.12 -1.63 13.60
N GLU A 33 -1.33 -1.42 14.11
CA GLU A 33 -2.21 -0.30 13.73
C GLU A 33 -1.51 1.06 13.96
N LYS A 34 -0.85 1.25 15.10
CA LYS A 34 -0.08 2.47 15.39
C LYS A 34 0.94 2.79 14.29
N ILE A 35 1.67 1.77 13.83
CA ILE A 35 2.67 1.95 12.77
C ILE A 35 1.99 2.25 11.42
N ALA A 36 0.84 1.61 11.13
CA ALA A 36 0.06 1.89 9.93
C ALA A 36 -0.44 3.34 9.86
N GLU A 37 -0.86 3.90 11.00
CA GLU A 37 -1.26 5.30 11.16
C GLU A 37 -0.09 6.27 10.94
N GLU A 38 1.06 6.02 11.57
CA GLU A 38 2.27 6.84 11.40
C GLU A 38 2.76 6.84 9.93
N GLU A 39 2.68 5.70 9.26
CA GLU A 39 3.03 5.58 7.85
C GLU A 39 1.97 6.18 6.92
N MET A 40 0.69 6.23 7.32
CA MET A 40 -0.37 6.88 6.54
C MET A 40 -0.03 8.35 6.26
N ALA A 41 0.44 9.09 7.27
CA ALA A 41 0.83 10.49 7.10
C ALA A 41 1.97 10.64 6.07
N LYS A 42 2.98 9.77 6.13
CA LYS A 42 4.08 9.77 5.15
C LYS A 42 3.59 9.43 3.74
N ARG A 43 2.67 8.46 3.62
CA ARG A 43 2.07 8.05 2.35
C ARG A 43 1.23 9.16 1.74
N GLN A 44 0.49 9.92 2.54
CA GLN A 44 -0.32 11.02 2.04
C GLN A 44 0.53 12.13 1.40
N VAL A 45 1.64 12.52 2.04
CA VAL A 45 2.59 13.49 1.46
C VAL A 45 3.22 12.97 0.16
N LYS A 46 3.64 11.70 0.14
CA LYS A 46 4.18 11.07 -1.08
C LYS A 46 3.14 10.99 -2.20
N ARG A 47 1.88 10.74 -1.83
CA ARG A 47 0.76 10.61 -2.76
C ARG A 47 0.47 11.92 -3.48
N GLU A 48 0.36 13.02 -2.76
CA GLU A 48 0.13 14.36 -3.35
C GLU A 48 1.17 14.69 -4.43
N LYS A 49 2.44 14.40 -4.14
CA LYS A 49 3.52 14.55 -5.13
C LYS A 49 3.35 13.60 -6.31
N SER A 50 3.14 12.31 -6.05
CA SER A 50 3.04 11.30 -7.11
C SER A 50 1.82 11.47 -8.02
N SER A 51 0.70 11.97 -7.47
CA SER A 51 -0.50 12.29 -8.23
C SER A 51 -0.24 13.38 -9.25
N THR A 52 0.52 14.41 -8.85
CA THR A 52 0.92 15.49 -9.75
C THR A 52 1.92 15.02 -10.80
N ASP A 53 2.94 14.26 -10.38
CA ASP A 53 4.03 13.83 -11.26
C ASP A 53 3.59 12.82 -12.32
N ASN A 54 2.56 12.02 -12.05
CA ASN A 54 2.14 10.89 -12.90
C ASN A 54 0.70 11.00 -13.42
N ASP A 55 -0.02 12.10 -13.13
CA ASP A 55 -1.44 12.28 -13.48
C ASP A 55 -2.32 11.10 -13.02
N ILE A 56 -2.12 10.68 -11.76
CA ILE A 56 -2.85 9.57 -11.12
C ILE A 56 -3.65 10.05 -9.92
N VAL A 57 -4.75 9.37 -9.64
CA VAL A 57 -5.59 9.64 -8.47
C VAL A 57 -5.81 8.37 -7.66
N LEU A 58 -5.86 8.52 -6.34
CA LEU A 58 -6.30 7.45 -5.46
C LEU A 58 -7.83 7.34 -5.55
N VAL A 59 -8.31 6.18 -5.96
CA VAL A 59 -9.76 5.91 -6.05
C VAL A 59 -10.33 5.57 -4.67
N GLU A 60 -9.69 4.65 -3.96
CA GLU A 60 -10.12 4.18 -2.64
C GLU A 60 -8.93 3.75 -1.78
N GLU A 61 -9.08 3.89 -0.47
CA GLU A 61 -8.13 3.39 0.53
C GLU A 61 -8.90 2.99 1.79
N PHE A 62 -8.64 1.78 2.27
CA PHE A 62 -9.20 1.26 3.51
C PHE A 62 -8.06 0.86 4.44
N MET A 63 -8.19 1.22 5.72
CA MET A 63 -7.29 0.76 6.78
C MET A 63 -8.11 -0.04 7.78
N GLY A 64 -7.59 -1.21 8.16
CA GLY A 64 -8.24 -2.09 9.10
C GLY A 64 -7.49 -3.41 9.27
N PRO A 65 -7.96 -4.27 10.18
CA PRO A 65 -7.35 -5.56 10.41
C PRO A 65 -7.44 -6.42 9.15
N ILE A 66 -6.34 -7.09 8.79
CA ILE A 66 -6.34 -8.10 7.75
C ILE A 66 -6.88 -9.39 8.36
N MET A 67 -8.04 -9.84 7.87
CA MET A 67 -8.53 -11.17 8.18
C MET A 67 -8.08 -12.15 7.09
N SER A 68 -7.08 -12.97 7.38
CA SER A 68 -6.77 -14.13 6.55
C SER A 68 -7.68 -15.30 6.97
N ARG A 69 -8.41 -15.87 6.01
CA ARG A 69 -9.10 -17.16 6.18
C ARG A 69 -8.43 -18.16 5.27
N LEU A 70 -7.72 -19.11 5.86
CA LEU A 70 -7.37 -20.35 5.17
C LEU A 70 -8.66 -21.15 5.04
N THR A 71 -9.19 -21.27 3.84
CA THR A 71 -10.16 -22.31 3.50
C THR A 71 -9.39 -23.59 3.18
N GLU A 72 -9.84 -24.73 3.70
CA GLU A 72 -9.34 -26.03 3.26
C GLU A 72 -9.54 -26.19 1.74
N LEU A 73 -8.55 -26.82 1.09
CA LEU A 73 -8.56 -27.11 -0.35
C LEU A 73 -9.53 -28.24 -0.69
#